data_AF-A0A956KA29-F1
#
_entry.id   AF-A0A956KA29-F1
#
_cell.length_a   1.000
_cell.length_b   1.000
_cell.length_c   1.000
_cell.angle_alpha   90.00
_cell.angle_beta   90.00
_cell.angle_gamma   90.00
#
_symmetry.space_group_name_H-M   'P 1'
#
loop_
_entity.id
_entity.type
_entity.pdbx_description
1 polymer ?
#
loop_
_entity_poly.entity_id
_entity_poly.type
_entity_poly.pdbx_seq_one_letter_code
_entity_poly.pdbx_strand_id
1 'polypeptide(L)'
;RRRDEFFLKLMLSLNVAEGNPRKLIYIQRAGLYRELHNLTAQRSQVNPKTELAYLLLLDQAVMHLEADLRWLEMIEARLDEICQQPMPRPVERPRGRPPKNEET
;
A
#
# COMPACT_ATOMS: atom_id res chain seq x y z
N ARG A 1 6.07 4.71 3.47
CA ARG A 1 6.66 4.94 2.13
C ARG A 1 6.39 3.81 1.13
N ARG A 2 6.81 2.55 1.38
CA ARG A 2 6.55 1.43 0.44
C ARG A 2 5.06 1.14 0.20
N ARG A 3 4.24 1.11 1.26
CA ARG A 3 2.78 0.95 1.13
C ARG A 3 2.13 2.06 0.31
N ASP A 4 2.54 3.31 0.52
CA ASP A 4 1.98 4.48 -0.17
C ASP A 4 2.24 4.41 -1.69
N GLU A 5 3.42 3.96 -2.09
CA GLU A 5 3.78 3.75 -3.49
C GLU A 5 2.95 2.63 -4.14
N PHE A 6 2.86 1.46 -3.49
CA PHE A 6 2.07 0.35 -4.02
C PHE A 6 0.58 0.71 -4.11
N PHE A 7 0.04 1.37 -3.09
CA PHE A 7 -1.35 1.82 -3.07
C PHE A 7 -1.65 2.73 -4.27
N LEU A 8 -0.76 3.68 -4.57
CA LEU A 8 -0.92 4.54 -5.74
C LEU A 8 -0.92 3.73 -7.05
N LYS A 9 0.02 2.78 -7.22
CA LYS A 9 0.05 1.90 -8.39
C LYS A 9 -1.24 1.10 -8.54
N LEU A 10 -1.78 0.60 -7.44
CA LEU A 10 -3.05 -0.13 -7.41
C LEU A 10 -4.22 0.76 -7.84
N MET A 11 -4.33 1.96 -7.27
CA MET A 11 -5.39 2.92 -7.63
C MET A 11 -5.32 3.32 -9.10
N LEU A 12 -4.12 3.57 -9.63
CA LEU A 12 -3.94 3.86 -11.05
C LEU A 12 -4.35 2.68 -11.92
N SER A 13 -4.00 1.46 -11.54
CA SER A 13 -4.41 0.25 -12.28
C SER A 13 -5.92 0.01 -12.28
N LEU A 14 -6.67 0.54 -11.31
CA LEU A 14 -8.13 0.46 -11.29
C LEU A 14 -8.78 1.45 -12.28
N ASN A 15 -8.08 2.52 -12.65
CA ASN A 15 -8.61 3.62 -13.47
C ASN A 15 -8.19 3.53 -14.95
N VAL A 16 -7.33 2.57 -15.31
CA VAL A 16 -6.85 2.38 -16.69
C VAL A 16 -7.52 1.14 -17.29
N ALA A 17 -8.04 1.23 -18.51
CA ALA A 17 -8.80 0.17 -19.17
C ALA A 17 -8.03 -1.16 -19.29
N GLU A 18 -6.70 -1.12 -19.45
CA GLU A 18 -5.83 -2.29 -19.56
C GLU A 18 -5.20 -2.71 -18.21
N GLY A 19 -5.59 -2.05 -17.11
CA GLY A 19 -5.05 -2.32 -15.78
C GLY A 19 -5.45 -3.69 -15.25
N ASN A 20 -4.54 -4.35 -14.54
CA ASN A 20 -4.80 -5.63 -13.88
C ASN A 20 -4.42 -5.55 -12.38
N PRO A 21 -5.33 -5.05 -11.52
CA PRO A 21 -5.05 -4.87 -10.10
C PRO A 21 -4.76 -6.20 -9.39
N ARG A 22 -5.43 -7.30 -9.77
CA ARG A 22 -5.19 -8.63 -9.20
C ARG A 22 -3.77 -9.12 -9.48
N LYS A 23 -3.28 -8.92 -10.70
CA LYS A 23 -1.89 -9.25 -11.07
C LYS A 23 -0.88 -8.41 -10.27
N LEU A 24 -1.15 -7.12 -10.06
CA LEU A 24 -0.29 -6.27 -9.24
C LEU A 24 -0.22 -6.73 -7.78
N ILE A 25 -1.36 -7.07 -7.17
CA ILE A 25 -1.42 -7.64 -5.82
C ILE A 25 -0.63 -8.94 -5.74
N TYR A 26 -0.81 -9.84 -6.71
CA TYR A 26 -0.06 -11.09 -6.78
C TYR A 26 1.46 -10.87 -6.83
N ILE A 27 1.93 -9.99 -7.71
CA ILE A 27 3.37 -9.68 -7.85
C ILE A 27 3.93 -9.09 -6.54
N GLN A 28 3.20 -8.13 -5.94
CA GLN A 28 3.62 -7.50 -4.69
C GLN A 28 3.69 -8.51 -3.54
N ARG A 29 2.65 -9.34 -3.38
CA ARG A 29 2.61 -10.40 -2.35
C ARG A 29 3.77 -11.38 -2.51
N ALA A 30 4.06 -11.83 -3.73
CA ALA A 30 5.21 -12.69 -3.99
C ALA A 30 6.54 -12.03 -3.63
N GLY A 31 6.66 -10.71 -3.85
CA GLY A 31 7.82 -9.92 -3.42
C GLY A 31 7.98 -9.89 -1.90
N LEU A 32 6.90 -9.61 -1.17
CA LEU A 32 6.92 -9.56 0.29
C LEU A 32 7.24 -10.93 0.92
N TYR A 33 6.71 -12.04 0.37
CA TYR A 33 7.06 -13.38 0.84
C TYR A 33 8.55 -13.72 0.64
N ARG A 34 9.15 -13.31 -0.48
CA ARG A 34 10.59 -13.48 -0.69
C ARG A 34 11.40 -12.68 0.34
N GLU A 35 10.99 -11.44 0.61
CA GLU A 35 11.65 -10.60 1.61
C GLU A 35 11.51 -11.19 3.02
N LEU A 36 10.32 -11.69 3.37
CA LEU A 36 10.06 -12.36 4.64
C LEU A 36 10.94 -13.60 4.81
N HIS A 37 11.05 -14.42 3.75
CA HIS A 37 11.92 -15.59 3.76
C HIS A 37 13.39 -15.19 3.98
N ASN A 38 13.87 -14.17 3.27
CA ASN A 38 15.25 -13.68 3.42
C ASN A 38 15.53 -13.18 4.85
N LEU A 39 14.63 -12.39 5.43
CA LEU A 39 14.77 -11.90 6.81
C LEU A 39 14.74 -13.04 7.83
N THR A 40 13.88 -14.04 7.62
CA THR A 40 13.78 -15.20 8.51
C THR A 40 15.04 -16.05 8.45
N ALA A 41 15.59 -16.25 7.24
CA ALA A 41 16.87 -16.95 7.05
C ALA A 41 18.04 -16.19 7.68
N GLN A 42 18.08 -14.87 7.55
CA GLN A 42 19.08 -14.02 8.20
C GLN A 42 18.97 -14.11 9.73
N ARG A 43 17.75 -14.00 10.26
CA ARG A 43 17.45 -14.13 11.68
C ARG A 43 17.94 -15.44 12.28
N SER A 44 17.80 -16.55 11.56
CA SER A 44 18.27 -17.87 12.04
C SER A 44 19.78 -17.99 12.20
N GLN A 45 20.56 -17.07 11.61
CA GLN A 45 22.01 -17.06 11.67
C GLN A 45 22.55 -16.15 12.78
N VAL A 46 21.70 -15.30 13.38
CA VAL A 46 22.10 -14.33 14.41
C VAL A 46 22.25 -15.02 15.76
N ASN A 47 23.36 -14.74 16.47
CA ASN A 47 23.55 -15.24 17.83
C ASN A 47 22.91 -14.28 18.87
N PRO A 48 21.84 -14.69 19.57
CA PRO A 48 21.12 -13.79 20.48
C PRO A 48 21.97 -13.30 21.66
N LYS A 49 23.02 -14.03 22.05
CA LYS A 49 23.89 -13.66 23.19
C LYS A 49 24.84 -12.51 22.87
N THR A 50 25.14 -12.31 21.59
CA THR A 50 26.12 -11.30 21.13
C THR A 50 25.47 -10.21 20.28
N GLU A 51 24.30 -10.48 19.69
CA GLU A 51 23.70 -9.63 18.65
C GLU A 51 22.20 -9.34 18.91
N LEU A 52 21.78 -9.24 20.17
CA LEU A 52 20.37 -9.05 20.55
C LEU A 52 19.71 -7.84 19.87
N ALA A 53 20.38 -6.68 19.81
CA ALA A 53 19.83 -5.49 19.19
C ALA A 53 19.54 -5.70 17.69
N TYR A 54 20.38 -6.47 17.01
CA TYR A 54 20.19 -6.81 15.61
C TYR A 54 19.05 -7.82 15.41
N LEU A 55 18.95 -8.81 16.30
CA LEU A 55 17.82 -9.74 16.33
C LEU A 55 16.48 -9.00 16.48
N LEU A 56 16.40 -8.03 17.40
CA LEU A 56 15.20 -7.22 17.60
C LEU A 56 14.85 -6.36 16.38
N LEU A 57 15.85 -5.84 15.67
CA LEU A 57 15.62 -5.11 14.42
C LEU A 57 15.03 -6.03 13.34
N LEU A 58 15.52 -7.27 13.22
CA LEU A 58 14.97 -8.27 12.30
C LEU A 58 13.55 -8.66 12.69
N ASP A 59 13.27 -8.86 13.98
CA ASP A 59 11.93 -9.15 14.49
C ASP A 59 10.95 -8.04 14.11
N GLN A 60 11.33 -6.77 14.32
CA GLN A 60 10.52 -5.63 13.92
C GLN A 60 10.23 -5.63 12.41
N ALA A 61 11.24 -5.89 11.59
CA ALA A 61 11.10 -5.93 10.13
C ALA A 61 10.15 -7.05 9.67
N VAL A 62 10.25 -8.24 10.27
CA VAL A 62 9.34 -9.37 10.03
C VAL A 62 7.89 -8.98 10.37
N MET A 63 7.65 -8.40 11.55
CA MET A 63 6.31 -7.96 11.96
C MET A 63 5.69 -6.96 10.98
N HIS A 64 6.50 -6.03 10.45
CA HIS A 64 6.02 -5.09 9.44
C HIS A 64 5.65 -5.77 8.11
N LEU A 65 6.46 -6.72 7.64
CA LEU A 65 6.14 -7.48 6.42
C LEU A 65 4.87 -8.30 6.57
N GLU A 66 4.67 -8.95 7.72
CA GLU A 66 3.43 -9.68 8.01
C GLU A 66 2.21 -8.76 8.03
N ALA A 67 2.35 -7.56 8.60
CA ALA A 67 1.29 -6.56 8.58
C ALA A 67 0.97 -6.10 7.14
N ASP A 68 1.99 -5.94 6.30
CA ASP A 68 1.81 -5.59 4.89
C ASP A 68 1.14 -6.72 4.09
N LEU A 69 1.49 -7.98 4.37
CA LEU A 69 0.84 -9.17 3.77
C LEU A 69 -0.64 -9.24 4.15
N ARG A 70 -0.97 -9.13 5.44
CA ARG A 70 -2.37 -9.10 5.90
C ARG A 70 -3.15 -7.93 5.30
N TRP A 71 -2.50 -6.79 5.14
CA TRP A 71 -3.11 -5.62 4.48
C TRP A 71 -3.42 -5.90 3.00
N LEU A 72 -2.51 -6.56 2.27
CA LEU A 72 -2.78 -6.98 0.88
C LEU A 72 -3.92 -7.99 0.77
N GLU A 73 -4.00 -8.96 1.68
CA GLU A 73 -5.09 -9.93 1.73
C GLU A 73 -6.45 -9.23 1.93
N MET A 74 -6.52 -8.27 2.86
CA MET A 74 -7.73 -7.48 3.09
C MET A 74 -8.12 -6.65 1.85
N ILE A 75 -7.15 -6.07 1.13
CA ILE A 75 -7.43 -5.34 -0.12
C ILE A 75 -7.93 -6.30 -1.20
N GLU A 76 -7.30 -7.46 -1.38
CA GLU A 76 -7.69 -8.43 -2.40
C GLU A 76 -9.11 -8.94 -2.18
N ALA A 77 -9.49 -9.19 -0.92
CA ALA A 77 -10.84 -9.60 -0.54
C ALA A 77 -11.90 -8.54 -0.84
N ARG A 78 -11.53 -7.25 -0.80
CA ARG A 78 -12.44 -6.11 -1.02
C ARG A 78 -12.28 -5.47 -2.39
N LEU A 79 -11.50 -6.09 -3.27
CA LEU A 79 -11.14 -5.47 -4.55
C LEU A 79 -12.37 -5.21 -5.42
N ASP A 80 -13.32 -6.14 -5.43
CA ASP A 80 -14.55 -6.01 -6.22
C ASP A 80 -15.46 -4.89 -5.67
N GLU A 81 -15.51 -4.69 -4.34
CA GLU A 81 -16.20 -3.54 -3.73
C GLU A 81 -15.58 -2.21 -4.20
N ILE A 82 -14.25 -2.12 -4.19
CA ILE A 82 -13.52 -0.90 -4.62
C ILE A 82 -13.80 -0.61 -6.09
N CYS A 83 -13.81 -1.63 -6.95
CA CYS A 83 -14.14 -1.48 -8.37
C CYS A 83 -15.57 -0.97 -8.60
N GLN A 84 -16.51 -1.28 -7.71
CA GLN A 84 -17.90 -0.85 -7.80
C GLN A 84 -18.16 0.51 -7.14
N GLN A 85 -17.19 1.07 -6.41
CA GLN A 85 -17.38 2.36 -5.77
C GLN A 85 -17.50 3.47 -6.84
N PRO A 86 -18.54 4.32 -6.74
CA PRO A 86 -18.67 5.45 -7.65
C PRO A 86 -17.52 6.42 -7.42
N MET A 87 -16.84 6.81 -8.51
CA MET A 87 -15.78 7.81 -8.43
C MET A 87 -16.34 9.11 -7.85
N PRO A 88 -15.72 9.69 -6.80
CA PRO A 88 -16.16 10.96 -6.26
C PRO A 88 -16.01 12.01 -7.35
N ARG A 89 -17.14 12.57 -7.81
CA ARG A 89 -17.12 13.68 -8.76
C ARG A 89 -16.45 14.86 -8.07
N PRO A 90 -15.38 15.44 -8.63
CA PRO A 90 -14.80 16.65 -8.08
C PRO A 90 -15.91 17.70 -7.97
N VAL A 91 -16.12 18.24 -6.76
CA VAL A 91 -17.04 19.37 -6.60
C VAL A 91 -16.42 20.52 -7.40
N GLU A 92 -17.09 20.91 -8.49
CA GLU A 92 -16.70 22.08 -9.27
C GLU A 92 -16.80 23.30 -8.36
N ARG A 93 -15.71 23.65 -7.70
CA ARG A 93 -15.60 24.95 -7.05
C ARG A 93 -15.67 25.96 -8.19
N PRO A 94 -16.65 26.90 -8.18
CA PRO A 94 -16.73 27.91 -9.22
C PRO A 94 -15.39 28.64 -9.27
N ARG A 95 -14.65 28.43 -10.37
CA ARG A 95 -13.38 29.13 -10.59
C ARG A 95 -13.70 30.49 -11.18
N GLY A 96 -13.54 31.55 -10.40
CA GLY A 96 -13.44 32.91 -10.92
C GLY A 96 -14.24 33.99 -10.19
N ARG A 97 -13.56 35.15 -10.08
CA ARG A 97 -13.93 36.52 -9.66
C ARG A 97 -14.91 36.67 -8.47
N PRO A 98 -14.48 37.24 -7.32
CA PRO A 98 -15.41 37.64 -6.27
C PRO A 98 -16.48 38.59 -6.84
N PRO A 99 -17.74 38.48 -6.40
CA PRO A 99 -18.81 39.35 -6.88
C PRO A 99 -18.40 40.81 -6.67
N LYS A 100 -18.57 41.64 -7.70
CA LYS A 100 -18.35 43.09 -7.59
C LYS A 100 -19.42 43.62 -6.64
N ASN A 101 -19.04 44.03 -5.43
CA ASN A 101 -19.95 44.77 -4.56
C ASN A 101 -20.34 46.05 -5.29
N GLU A 102 -21.63 46.18 -5.62
CA GLU A 102 -22.23 47.46 -5.98
C GLU A 102 -22.43 48.23 -4.68
N GLU A 103 -21.38 48.92 -4.23
CA GLU A 103 -21.49 49.94 -3.18
C GLU A 103 -22.38 51.06 -3.72
N THR A 104 -23.54 51.21 -3.09
CA THR A 104 -24.48 52.32 -3.27
C THR A 104 -24.31 53.30 -2.12
#